data_AF-A0A843GMG5-F1
#
_entry.id   AF-A0A843GMG5-F1
#
_cell.length_a   1.000
_cell.length_b   1.000
_cell.length_c   1.000
_cell.angle_alpha   90.00
_cell.angle_beta   90.00
_cell.angle_gamma   90.00
#
_symmetry.space_group_name_H-M   'P 1'
#
loop_
_entity.id
_entity.type
_entity.pdbx_description
1 polymer ?
#
loop_
_entity_poly.entity_id
_entity_poly.type
_entity_poly.pdbx_seq_one_letter_code
_entity_poly.pdbx_strand_id
1 'polypeptide(L)'
;MINIRTLKKITNNGGLTLKNGKPITYKSGWQVATEGMETTDMQEAMKMIKAYGGNCGIWFADGVWYIDKSHRVNTKREAMEIGRAHNQISILRWNGMRLAYC
;
A
#
# COMPACT_ATOMS: atom_id res chain seq x y z
N MET A 1 -13.34 -5.40 7.19
CA MET A 1 -12.57 -4.19 7.56
C MET A 1 -11.44 -4.62 8.48
N ILE A 2 -10.21 -4.14 8.25
CA ILE A 2 -9.06 -4.53 9.07
C ILE A 2 -9.23 -4.04 10.51
N ASN A 3 -8.67 -4.77 11.47
CA ASN A 3 -8.69 -4.40 12.89
C ASN A 3 -7.42 -3.61 13.23
N ILE A 4 -7.54 -2.60 14.09
CA ILE A 4 -6.40 -1.81 14.62
C ILE A 4 -5.32 -2.70 15.27
N ARG A 5 -5.70 -3.82 15.89
CA ARG A 5 -4.77 -4.81 16.46
C ARG A 5 -3.90 -5.47 15.39
N THR A 6 -4.38 -5.58 14.15
CA THR A 6 -3.60 -6.11 13.02
C THR A 6 -2.57 -5.08 12.58
N LEU A 7 -2.95 -3.80 12.50
CA LEU A 7 -1.99 -2.73 12.17
C LEU A 7 -0.89 -2.61 13.21
N LYS A 8 -1.22 -2.68 14.50
CA LYS A 8 -0.25 -2.67 15.60
C LYS A 8 0.77 -3.82 15.58
N LYS A 9 0.55 -4.87 14.79
CA LYS A 9 1.51 -5.98 14.62
C LYS A 9 2.51 -5.72 13.51
N ILE A 10 2.32 -4.68 12.69
CA ILE A 10 3.31 -4.28 11.69
C ILE A 10 4.54 -3.75 12.44
N THR A 11 5.67 -4.41 12.23
CA THR A 11 6.98 -4.00 12.75
C THR A 11 7.51 -2.79 11.99
N ASN A 12 8.50 -2.09 12.54
CA ASN A 12 9.18 -1.03 11.80
C ASN A 12 9.69 -1.55 10.44
N ASN A 13 9.53 -0.74 9.39
CA ASN A 13 9.75 -1.09 7.98
C ASN A 13 8.88 -2.23 7.43
N GLY A 14 7.84 -2.64 8.17
CA GLY A 14 6.87 -3.63 7.74
C GLY A 14 5.71 -3.01 6.96
N GLY A 15 5.05 -3.81 6.14
CA GLY A 15 3.88 -3.37 5.39
C GLY A 15 2.91 -4.50 5.08
N LEU A 16 1.71 -4.11 4.65
CA LEU A 16 0.68 -5.04 4.18
C LEU A 16 -0.19 -4.36 3.13
N THR A 17 -0.81 -5.15 2.27
CA THR A 17 -1.79 -4.63 1.31
C THR A 17 -3.17 -5.17 1.61
N LEU A 18 -4.15 -4.29 1.52
CA LEU A 18 -5.55 -4.59 1.69
C LEU A 18 -6.28 -4.57 0.36
N LYS A 19 -7.21 -5.52 0.22
CA LYS A 19 -8.29 -5.46 -0.76
C LYS A 19 -9.61 -5.60 -0.01
N ASN A 20 -10.49 -4.62 -0.17
CA ASN A 20 -11.76 -4.52 0.55
C ASN A 20 -11.59 -4.73 2.08
N GLY A 21 -10.50 -4.18 2.62
CA GLY A 21 -10.18 -4.22 4.05
C GLY A 21 -9.72 -5.59 4.56
N LYS A 22 -9.27 -6.48 3.69
CA LYS A 22 -8.67 -7.78 4.04
C LYS A 22 -7.23 -7.85 3.51
N PRO A 23 -6.26 -8.36 4.31
CA PRO A 23 -4.90 -8.60 3.83
C PRO A 23 -4.89 -9.52 2.61
N ILE A 24 -4.07 -9.18 1.63
CA ILE A 24 -3.92 -9.96 0.40
C ILE A 24 -2.47 -10.04 -0.03
N THR A 25 -2.17 -11.13 -0.73
CA THR A 25 -0.94 -11.31 -1.49
C THR A 25 -1.29 -11.94 -2.82
N TYR A 26 -0.77 -11.38 -3.91
CA TYR A 26 -0.94 -11.95 -5.24
C TYR A 26 0.26 -12.80 -5.65
N LYS A 27 0.03 -13.83 -6.47
CA LYS A 27 1.11 -14.64 -7.06
C LYS A 27 1.89 -13.86 -8.14
N SER A 28 1.26 -12.87 -8.76
CA SER A 28 1.81 -12.12 -9.90
C SER A 28 1.20 -10.71 -9.98
N GLY A 29 1.78 -9.88 -10.86
CA GLY A 29 1.36 -8.51 -11.12
C GLY A 29 2.16 -7.48 -10.30
N TRP A 30 1.68 -6.25 -10.34
CA TRP A 30 2.31 -5.08 -9.73
C TRP A 30 1.29 -4.31 -8.91
N GLN A 31 1.71 -3.79 -7.77
CA GLN A 31 0.96 -2.83 -6.99
C GLN A 31 1.42 -1.42 -7.31
N VAL A 32 0.43 -0.56 -7.54
CA VAL A 32 0.60 0.87 -7.80
C VAL A 32 -0.33 1.65 -6.89
N ALA A 33 0.13 2.80 -6.41
CA ALA A 33 -0.67 3.78 -5.71
C ALA A 33 -1.15 4.90 -6.66
N THR A 34 -2.19 5.63 -6.26
CA THR A 34 -2.64 6.83 -6.99
C THR A 34 -2.67 8.08 -6.12
N GLU A 35 -2.96 7.89 -4.83
CA GLU A 35 -3.01 8.92 -3.81
C GLU A 35 -2.66 8.26 -2.48
N GLY A 36 -2.12 9.02 -1.54
CA GLY A 36 -1.67 8.51 -0.27
C GLY A 36 -1.63 9.59 0.78
N MET A 37 -1.46 9.16 2.03
CA MET A 37 -1.17 10.08 3.11
C MET A 37 -0.30 9.46 4.19
N GLU A 38 0.30 10.33 4.97
CA GLU A 38 1.19 10.01 6.07
C GLU A 38 0.60 10.53 7.38
N THR A 39 0.65 9.74 8.43
CA THR A 39 0.21 10.17 9.76
C THR A 39 0.92 9.40 10.85
N THR A 40 1.15 10.06 11.99
CA THR A 40 1.58 9.38 13.22
C THR A 40 0.40 8.88 14.04
N ASP A 41 -0.84 9.26 13.70
CA ASP A 41 -2.06 8.83 14.38
C ASP A 41 -2.70 7.61 13.67
N MET A 42 -2.71 6.49 14.39
CA MET A 42 -3.37 5.25 13.97
C MET A 42 -4.88 5.43 13.68
N GLN A 43 -5.57 6.34 14.38
CA GLN A 43 -6.99 6.60 14.14
C GLN A 43 -7.21 7.29 12.79
N GLU A 44 -6.33 8.23 12.42
CA GLU A 44 -6.34 8.84 11.09
C GLU A 44 -6.04 7.81 10.01
N ALA A 45 -5.04 6.95 10.22
CA ALA A 45 -4.75 5.85 9.31
C ALA A 45 -5.99 4.94 9.08
N MET A 46 -6.71 4.60 10.16
CA MET A 46 -7.95 3.82 10.07
C MET A 46 -9.07 4.52 9.32
N LYS A 47 -9.24 5.84 9.51
CA LYS A 47 -10.23 6.64 8.76
C LYS A 47 -9.92 6.61 7.26
N MET A 48 -8.64 6.67 6.89
CA MET A 48 -8.21 6.64 5.49
C MET A 48 -8.38 5.29 4.82
N ILE A 49 -8.02 4.22 5.52
CA ILE A 49 -8.30 2.86 5.05
C ILE A 49 -9.79 2.71 4.73
N LYS A 50 -10.67 3.27 5.56
CA LYS A 50 -12.11 3.27 5.31
C LYS A 50 -12.48 4.15 4.10
N ALA A 51 -11.92 5.35 4.00
CA ALA A 51 -12.16 6.27 2.88
C ALA A 51 -11.77 5.65 1.52
N TYR A 52 -10.69 4.86 1.48
CA TYR A 52 -10.25 4.13 0.30
C TYR A 52 -11.01 2.82 0.05
N GLY A 53 -12.12 2.57 0.74
CA GLY A 53 -12.90 1.34 0.63
C GLY A 53 -12.12 0.09 1.04
N GLY A 54 -11.03 0.26 1.80
CA GLY A 54 -10.11 -0.79 2.20
C GLY A 54 -9.21 -1.32 1.08
N ASN A 55 -9.02 -0.58 0.00
CA ASN A 55 -8.07 -0.91 -1.07
C ASN A 55 -6.81 -0.05 -0.94
N CYS A 56 -5.85 -0.53 -0.16
CA CYS A 56 -4.69 0.27 0.20
C CYS A 56 -3.43 -0.55 0.48
N GLY A 57 -2.29 0.03 0.13
CA GLY A 57 -0.99 -0.33 0.67
C GLY A 57 -0.80 0.39 1.99
N ILE A 58 -0.24 -0.32 2.96
CA ILE A 58 0.07 0.20 4.29
C ILE A 58 1.53 -0.10 4.56
N TRP A 59 2.29 0.92 4.94
CA TRP A 59 3.66 0.79 5.38
C TRP A 59 3.85 1.54 6.69
N PHE A 60 4.64 0.97 7.59
CA PHE A 60 4.99 1.59 8.86
C PHE A 60 6.50 1.75 8.95
N ALA A 61 6.96 3.00 9.03
CA ALA A 61 8.38 3.32 9.19
C ALA A 61 8.55 4.47 10.18
N ASP A 62 9.40 4.25 11.18
CA ASP A 62 9.86 5.24 12.16
C ASP A 62 8.73 6.03 12.85
N GLY A 63 7.65 5.34 13.19
CA GLY A 63 6.49 5.93 13.86
C GLY A 63 5.44 6.54 12.92
N VAL A 64 5.69 6.54 11.61
CA VAL A 64 4.80 7.09 10.57
C VAL A 64 4.08 5.96 9.83
N TRP A 65 2.77 6.13 9.67
CA TRP A 65 1.91 5.28 8.85
C TRP A 65 1.72 5.90 7.48
N TYR A 66 2.11 5.17 6.45
CA TYR A 66 1.91 5.52 5.05
C TYR A 66 0.71 4.69 4.53
N ILE A 67 -0.36 5.38 4.13
CA ILE A 67 -1.60 4.77 3.65
C ILE A 67 -1.84 5.19 2.20
N ASP A 68 -1.58 4.27 1.29
CA ASP A 68 -1.67 4.52 -0.15
C ASP A 68 -2.90 3.83 -0.73
N LYS A 69 -3.77 4.57 -1.42
CA LYS A 69 -4.83 3.96 -2.22
C LYS A 69 -4.19 3.21 -3.37
N SER A 70 -4.31 1.89 -3.34
CA SER A 70 -3.52 1.02 -4.21
C SER A 70 -4.38 -0.01 -4.93
N HIS A 71 -3.93 -0.40 -6.11
CA HIS A 71 -4.56 -1.46 -6.89
C HIS A 71 -3.51 -2.31 -7.61
N ARG A 72 -3.95 -3.46 -8.13
CA ARG A 72 -3.11 -4.39 -8.89
C ARG A 72 -3.25 -4.14 -10.39
N VAL A 73 -2.13 -4.05 -11.07
CA VAL A 73 -2.02 -4.09 -12.53
C VAL A 73 -1.21 -5.30 -13.00
N ASN A 74 -1.35 -5.66 -14.28
CA ASN A 74 -0.79 -6.91 -14.80
C ASN A 74 0.67 -6.77 -15.24
N THR A 75 1.02 -5.65 -15.88
CA THR A 75 2.30 -5.49 -16.57
C THR A 75 3.20 -4.47 -15.90
N LYS A 76 4.52 -4.63 -16.04
CA LYS A 76 5.49 -3.64 -15.55
C LYS A 76 5.32 -2.31 -16.29
N ARG A 77 5.05 -2.34 -17.59
CA ARG A 77 4.91 -1.14 -18.42
C ARG A 77 3.79 -0.23 -17.90
N GLU A 78 2.59 -0.78 -17.76
CA GLU A 78 1.43 -0.10 -17.18
C GLU A 78 1.74 0.41 -15.75
N ALA A 79 2.38 -0.44 -14.93
CA ALA A 79 2.71 -0.05 -13.57
C ALA A 79 3.68 1.13 -13.50
N MET A 80 4.69 1.17 -14.38
CA MET A 80 5.66 2.27 -14.46
C MET A 80 5.03 3.56 -15.00
N GLU A 81 4.11 3.45 -15.97
CA GLU A 81 3.34 4.59 -16.48
C GLU A 81 2.53 5.24 -15.36
N ILE A 82 1.79 4.43 -14.57
CA ILE A 82 1.03 4.91 -13.41
C ILE A 82 1.97 5.44 -12.32
N GLY A 83 3.03 4.70 -12.01
CA GLY A 83 4.04 5.07 -11.01
C GLY A 83 4.58 6.48 -11.23
N ARG A 84 5.01 6.77 -12.45
CA ARG A 84 5.53 8.08 -12.88
C ARG A 84 4.45 9.15 -12.88
N ALA A 85 3.26 8.84 -13.39
CA ALA A 85 2.14 9.79 -13.42
C ALA A 85 1.73 10.26 -12.02
N HIS A 86 1.95 9.42 -11.00
CA HIS A 86 1.63 9.71 -9.60
C HIS A 86 2.88 10.00 -8.74
N ASN A 87 4.04 10.28 -9.35
CA ASN A 87 5.29 10.61 -8.65
C ASN A 87 5.70 9.62 -7.53
N GLN A 88 5.41 8.33 -7.72
CA GLN A 88 5.82 7.30 -6.78
C GLN A 88 7.32 7.08 -6.86
N ILE A 89 7.99 6.86 -5.71
CA ILE A 89 9.41 6.48 -5.67
C ILE A 89 9.61 5.10 -6.31
N SER A 90 8.72 4.16 -6.01
CA SER A 90 8.78 2.80 -6.55
C SER A 90 7.41 2.11 -6.56
N ILE A 91 7.33 1.05 -7.35
CA ILE A 91 6.17 0.16 -7.47
C ILE A 91 6.55 -1.25 -7.00
N LEU A 92 5.63 -1.96 -6.36
CA LEU A 92 5.89 -3.29 -5.81
C LEU A 92 5.51 -4.38 -6.82
N ARG A 93 6.47 -5.23 -7.18
CA ARG A 93 6.23 -6.50 -7.85
C ARG A 93 5.84 -7.56 -6.82
N TRP A 94 4.64 -8.10 -6.96
CA TRP A 94 4.13 -9.15 -6.08
C TRP A 94 4.94 -10.43 -6.12
N ASN A 95 5.36 -10.83 -7.32
CA ASN A 95 6.24 -11.99 -7.47
C ASN A 95 7.63 -11.64 -6.94
N GLY A 96 7.99 -12.25 -5.81
CA GLY A 96 9.28 -12.07 -5.14
C GLY A 96 9.40 -10.79 -4.31
N MET A 97 8.30 -10.03 -4.12
CA MET A 97 8.25 -8.81 -3.30
C MET A 97 9.38 -7.82 -3.61
N ARG A 98 9.58 -7.51 -4.89
CA ARG A 98 10.67 -6.62 -5.36
C ARG A 98 10.14 -5.27 -5.77
N LEU A 99 10.88 -4.22 -5.45
CA LEU A 99 10.56 -2.86 -5.90
C LEU A 99 11.14 -2.61 -7.31
N ALA A 100 10.44 -1.82 -8.11
CA ALA A 100 11.00 -1.16 -9.29
C ALA A 100 10.83 0.35 -9.12
N TYR A 101 11.91 1.09 -9.28
CA TYR A 101 11.92 2.54 -9.11
C TYR A 101 11.39 3.23 -10.38
N CYS A 102 10.53 4.22 -10.19
CA CYS A 102 9.83 4.93 -11.27
C CYS A 102 10.74 5.90 -12.02
#